data_AF-A0A0C2F8F5-F1
#
_entry.id   AF-A0A0C2F8F5-F1
#
_cell.length_a   1.000
_cell.length_b   1.000
_cell.length_c   1.000
_cell.angle_alpha   90.00
_cell.angle_beta   90.00
_cell.angle_gamma   90.00
#
_symmetry.space_group_name_H-M   'P 1'
#
loop_
_entity.id
_entity.type
_entity.pdbx_description
1 polymer ?
#
loop_
_entity_poly.entity_id
_entity_poly.type
_entity_poly.pdbx_seq_one_letter_code
_entity_poly.pdbx_strand_id
1 'polypeptide(L)'
;MSYGEGQCRLEVRQLPEGTKLDRASAYGRIAFAYPDDKLSDLQSKIKAAKLPIMKELVTLDTPGKASVQVVILQDPDDHEICFVGDKGFRELSKVDPKADELIRKEIEQDNSSTWFKDGKKKV
;
A
#
# COMPACT_ATOMS: atom_id res chain seq x y z
N MET A 1 0.39 -13.04 13.15
CA MET A 1 -0.95 -13.20 12.53
C MET A 1 -0.77 -13.66 11.08
N SER A 2 -1.63 -14.57 10.59
CA SER A 2 -1.68 -14.98 9.17
C SER A 2 -3.15 -15.18 8.78
N TYR A 3 -3.47 -15.00 7.50
CA TYR A 3 -4.81 -15.20 6.94
C TYR A 3 -4.90 -16.43 6.02
N GLY A 4 -3.82 -17.21 5.89
CA GLY A 4 -3.81 -18.46 5.12
C GLY A 4 -2.50 -19.22 5.24
N GLU A 5 -2.50 -20.48 4.83
CA GLU A 5 -1.29 -21.28 4.70
C GLU A 5 -0.39 -20.69 3.58
N GLY A 6 0.92 -20.62 3.83
CA GLY A 6 1.89 -20.05 2.89
C GLY A 6 1.82 -18.52 2.69
N GLN A 7 0.88 -17.82 3.33
CA GLN A 7 0.79 -16.36 3.25
C GLN A 7 1.81 -15.65 4.16
N CYS A 8 2.13 -14.40 3.80
CA CYS A 8 2.94 -13.51 4.63
C CYS A 8 2.32 -13.34 6.02
N ARG A 9 3.17 -13.31 7.05
CA ARG A 9 2.75 -13.14 8.44
C ARG A 9 2.95 -11.71 8.88
N LEU A 10 1.94 -11.14 9.53
CA LEU A 10 2.05 -9.86 10.23
C LEU A 10 2.47 -10.11 11.68
N GLU A 11 3.59 -9.52 12.09
CA GLU A 11 4.05 -9.51 13.48
C GLU A 11 3.93 -8.08 14.02
N VAL A 12 3.25 -7.92 15.15
CA VAL A 12 3.17 -6.64 15.86
C VAL A 12 4.17 -6.69 17.00
N ARG A 13 5.03 -5.68 17.10
CA ARG A 13 6.03 -5.57 18.16
C ARG A 13 5.79 -4.30 18.96
N GLN A 14 5.59 -4.47 20.26
CA GLN A 14 5.47 -3.36 21.19
C GLN A 14 6.84 -2.66 21.33
N LEU A 15 6.85 -1.34 21.12
CA LEU A 15 8.01 -0.52 21.44
C LEU A 15 8.15 -0.36 22.97
N PRO A 16 9.36 -0.09 23.49
CA PRO A 16 9.55 0.22 24.90
C PRO A 16 8.59 1.33 25.36
N GLU A 17 8.09 1.22 26.57
CA GLU A 17 7.14 2.18 27.14
C GLU A 17 7.65 3.62 27.01
N GLY A 18 6.78 4.55 26.60
CA GLY A 18 7.12 5.95 26.36
C GLY A 18 7.85 6.24 25.04
N THR A 19 8.19 5.21 24.25
CA THR A 19 8.81 5.41 22.93
C THR A 19 7.74 5.80 21.91
N LYS A 20 7.88 6.98 21.29
CA LYS A 20 7.05 7.39 20.16
C LYS A 20 7.50 6.67 18.89
N LEU A 21 6.55 6.15 18.13
CA LEU A 21 6.79 5.64 16.78
C LEU A 21 7.03 6.81 15.81
N ASP A 22 8.27 6.99 15.37
CA ASP A 22 8.65 7.98 14.36
C ASP A 22 8.85 7.31 12.99
N ARG A 23 7.99 7.68 12.03
CA ARG A 23 8.02 7.15 10.65
C ARG A 23 8.74 8.08 9.68
N ALA A 24 9.02 9.32 10.08
CA ALA A 24 9.52 10.39 9.23
C ALA A 24 8.79 10.42 7.85
N SER A 25 9.54 10.56 6.76
CA SER A 25 9.01 10.54 5.39
C SER A 25 8.94 9.14 4.77
N ALA A 26 9.40 8.10 5.47
CA ALA A 26 9.51 6.72 4.95
C ALA A 26 8.38 5.81 5.46
N TYR A 27 7.21 6.39 5.77
CA TYR A 27 6.03 5.60 6.11
C TYR A 27 5.57 4.77 4.90
N GLY A 28 5.01 3.60 5.19
CA GLY A 28 4.53 2.66 4.17
C GLY A 28 3.09 2.26 4.43
N ARG A 29 2.59 1.38 3.56
CA ARG A 29 1.25 0.83 3.61
C ARG A 29 1.30 -0.67 3.37
N ILE A 30 0.51 -1.42 4.13
CA ILE A 30 0.25 -2.84 3.83
C ILE A 30 -1.06 -2.97 3.07
N ALA A 31 -1.12 -3.88 2.10
CA ALA A 31 -2.32 -4.11 1.29
C ALA A 31 -2.79 -5.57 1.40
N PHE A 32 -4.10 -5.76 1.51
CA PHE A 32 -4.77 -7.06 1.49
C PHE A 32 -5.77 -7.09 0.34
N ALA A 33 -5.73 -8.16 -0.46
CA ALA A 33 -6.82 -8.47 -1.37
C ALA A 33 -8.06 -8.89 -0.57
N TYR A 34 -9.22 -8.39 -0.94
CA TYR A 34 -10.49 -8.61 -0.26
C TYR A 34 -11.61 -8.82 -1.28
N PRO A 35 -12.64 -9.63 -0.98
CA PRO A 35 -13.76 -9.80 -1.90
C PRO A 35 -14.39 -8.46 -2.26
N ASP A 36 -14.51 -8.18 -3.56
CA ASP A 36 -14.95 -6.90 -4.11
C ASP A 36 -16.31 -6.46 -3.54
N ASP A 37 -17.24 -7.41 -3.45
CA ASP A 37 -18.61 -7.22 -2.95
C ASP A 37 -18.68 -6.92 -1.44
N LYS A 38 -17.60 -7.15 -0.70
CA LYS A 38 -17.54 -6.94 0.77
C LYS A 38 -16.83 -5.66 1.18
N LEU A 39 -16.26 -4.90 0.25
CA LEU A 39 -15.53 -3.66 0.58
C LEU A 39 -16.43 -2.58 1.19
N SER A 40 -17.65 -2.43 0.66
CA SER A 40 -18.65 -1.49 1.18
C SER A 40 -19.12 -1.88 2.60
N ASP A 41 -19.30 -3.18 2.84
CA ASP A 41 -19.65 -3.73 4.14
C ASP A 41 -18.52 -3.52 5.16
N LEU A 42 -17.27 -3.75 4.74
CA LEU A 42 -16.09 -3.48 5.57
C LEU A 42 -16.06 -2.01 6.00
N GLN A 43 -16.19 -1.08 5.06
CA GLN A 43 -16.24 0.35 5.36
C GLN A 43 -17.36 0.67 6.36
N SER A 44 -18.56 0.12 6.14
CA SER A 44 -19.72 0.37 7.01
C SER A 44 -19.47 -0.12 8.44
N LYS A 45 -18.80 -1.26 8.61
CA LYS A 45 -18.39 -1.78 9.93
C LYS A 45 -17.38 -0.86 10.63
N ILE A 46 -16.37 -0.37 9.91
CA ILE A 46 -15.37 0.55 10.46
C ILE A 46 -16.02 1.88 10.87
N LYS A 47 -16.92 2.43 10.05
CA LYS A 47 -17.71 3.64 10.39
C LYS A 47 -18.56 3.43 11.64
N ALA A 48 -19.30 2.31 11.71
CA ALA A 48 -20.15 2.00 12.87
C ALA A 48 -19.33 1.84 14.17
N ALA A 49 -18.12 1.30 14.06
CA ALA A 49 -17.17 1.19 15.16
C ALA A 49 -16.48 2.52 15.52
N LYS A 50 -16.72 3.60 14.77
CA LYS A 50 -16.05 4.91 14.93
C LYS A 50 -14.52 4.82 14.86
N LEU A 51 -14.02 3.92 14.02
CA LEU A 51 -12.60 3.72 13.77
C LEU A 51 -12.14 4.57 12.56
N PRO A 52 -10.85 4.94 12.47
CA PRO A 52 -10.36 5.85 11.45
C PRO A 52 -10.37 5.21 10.04
N ILE A 53 -10.83 6.01 9.07
CA ILE A 53 -10.79 5.70 7.64
C ILE A 53 -10.01 6.81 6.96
N MET A 54 -8.85 6.49 6.42
CA MET A 54 -8.02 7.44 5.69
C MET A 54 -8.62 7.78 4.32
N LYS A 55 -9.17 6.77 3.64
CA LYS A 55 -9.83 6.94 2.34
C LYS A 55 -11.02 5.99 2.25
N GLU A 56 -12.20 6.57 2.07
CA GLU A 56 -13.41 5.81 1.78
C GLU A 56 -13.29 5.07 0.44
N LEU A 57 -14.20 4.11 0.22
CA LEU A 57 -14.28 3.27 -0.97
C LEU A 57 -14.18 4.13 -2.24
N VAL A 58 -13.11 3.92 -3.00
CA VAL A 58 -12.79 4.69 -4.20
C VAL A 58 -12.28 3.76 -5.29
N THR A 59 -12.56 4.12 -6.54
CA THR A 59 -11.97 3.45 -7.71
C THR A 59 -10.68 4.16 -8.09
N LEU A 60 -9.60 3.39 -8.26
CA LEU A 60 -8.30 3.87 -8.71
C LEU A 60 -8.01 3.32 -10.10
N ASP A 61 -7.63 4.21 -11.00
CA ASP A 61 -7.24 3.87 -12.36
C ASP A 61 -5.72 3.74 -12.46
N THR A 62 -5.26 2.77 -13.25
CA THR A 62 -3.86 2.64 -13.64
C THR A 62 -3.80 2.65 -15.17
N PRO A 63 -3.15 3.64 -15.82
CA PRO A 63 -3.11 3.74 -17.27
C PRO A 63 -2.64 2.43 -17.92
N GLY A 64 -3.44 1.92 -18.87
CA GLY A 64 -3.14 0.67 -19.57
C GLY A 64 -3.35 -0.62 -18.77
N LYS A 65 -3.93 -0.54 -17.56
CA LYS A 65 -4.25 -1.71 -16.71
C LYS A 65 -5.68 -1.61 -16.16
N ALA A 66 -6.12 -2.66 -15.45
CA ALA A 66 -7.44 -2.72 -14.84
C ALA A 66 -7.58 -1.70 -13.69
N SER A 67 -8.75 -1.07 -13.60
CA SER A 67 -9.13 -0.25 -12.43
C SER A 67 -9.43 -1.15 -11.23
N VAL A 68 -9.18 -0.63 -10.03
CA VAL A 68 -9.41 -1.35 -8.78
C VAL A 68 -10.19 -0.52 -7.78
N GLN A 69 -11.06 -1.17 -7.00
CA GLN A 69 -11.71 -0.53 -5.87
C GLN A 69 -10.89 -0.74 -4.60
N VAL A 70 -10.72 0.31 -3.81
CA VAL A 70 -9.97 0.26 -2.54
C VAL A 70 -10.69 1.01 -1.44
N VAL A 71 -10.50 0.56 -0.21
CA VAL A 71 -10.72 1.35 1.02
C VAL A 71 -9.41 1.38 1.80
N ILE A 72 -9.04 2.53 2.35
CA ILE A 72 -7.80 2.71 3.11
C ILE A 72 -8.15 3.05 4.56
N LEU A 73 -7.69 2.21 5.47
CA LEU A 73 -7.89 2.31 6.91
C LEU A 73 -6.60 2.73 7.60
N GLN A 74 -6.72 3.15 8.86
CA GLN A 74 -5.60 3.32 9.78
C GLN A 74 -5.80 2.47 11.01
N ASP A 75 -4.72 1.93 11.56
CA ASP A 75 -4.74 1.29 12.87
C ASP A 75 -4.54 2.32 14.00
N PRO A 76 -4.58 1.91 15.28
CA PRO A 76 -4.41 2.83 16.41
C PRO A 76 -3.06 3.58 16.45
N ASP A 77 -2.05 3.08 15.75
CA ASP A 77 -0.73 3.70 15.67
C ASP A 77 -0.55 4.51 14.38
N ASP A 78 -1.60 4.69 13.57
CA ASP A 78 -1.61 5.35 12.25
C ASP A 78 -0.93 4.55 11.11
N HIS A 79 -0.78 3.23 11.24
CA HIS A 79 -0.36 2.40 10.12
C HIS A 79 -1.43 2.35 9.04
N GLU A 80 -1.06 2.65 7.80
CA GLU A 80 -1.99 2.60 6.67
C GLU A 80 -2.21 1.17 6.20
N ILE A 81 -3.49 0.81 5.99
CA ILE A 81 -3.91 -0.51 5.53
C ILE A 81 -4.87 -0.35 4.35
N CYS A 82 -4.47 -0.84 3.17
CA CYS A 82 -5.32 -0.88 1.98
C CYS A 82 -6.06 -2.22 1.88
N PHE A 83 -7.38 -2.20 1.74
CA PHE A 83 -8.14 -3.35 1.25
C PHE A 83 -8.52 -3.08 -0.19
N VAL A 84 -8.04 -3.92 -1.11
CA VAL A 84 -8.27 -3.83 -2.55
C VAL A 84 -9.16 -4.97 -3.03
N GLY A 85 -10.08 -4.69 -3.95
CA GLY A 85 -10.93 -5.71 -4.59
C GLY A 85 -10.08 -6.79 -5.29
N ASP A 86 -10.28 -8.04 -4.90
CA ASP A 86 -9.45 -9.18 -5.33
C ASP A 86 -9.49 -9.37 -6.85
N LYS A 87 -10.67 -9.30 -7.48
CA LYS A 87 -10.79 -9.53 -8.93
C LYS A 87 -10.04 -8.46 -9.73
N GLY A 88 -10.29 -7.19 -9.42
CA GLY A 88 -9.59 -6.08 -10.08
C GLY A 88 -8.09 -6.17 -9.85
N PHE A 89 -7.67 -6.50 -8.62
CA PHE A 89 -6.26 -6.61 -8.28
C PHE A 89 -5.55 -7.75 -9.01
N ARG A 90 -6.17 -8.92 -9.16
CA ARG A 90 -5.59 -10.04 -9.94
C ARG A 90 -5.32 -9.66 -11.38
N GLU A 91 -6.20 -8.87 -11.99
CA GLU A 91 -6.01 -8.37 -13.35
C GLU A 91 -4.93 -7.30 -13.42
N LEU A 92 -4.91 -6.37 -12.46
CA LEU A 92 -3.90 -5.30 -12.36
C LEU A 92 -2.48 -5.84 -12.10
N SER A 93 -2.37 -6.90 -11.30
CA SER A 93 -1.10 -7.46 -10.80
C SER A 93 -0.51 -8.57 -11.67
N LYS A 94 -1.01 -8.73 -12.91
CA LYS A 94 -0.42 -9.66 -13.87
C LYS A 94 1.06 -9.35 -14.08
N VAL A 95 1.86 -10.41 -14.11
CA VAL A 95 3.30 -10.33 -14.36
C VAL A 95 3.52 -9.70 -15.74
N ASP A 96 4.32 -8.63 -15.77
CA ASP A 96 4.72 -8.00 -17.02
C ASP A 96 5.93 -8.76 -17.60
N PRO A 97 5.80 -9.42 -18.77
CA PRO A 97 6.90 -10.15 -19.37
C PRO A 97 8.06 -9.26 -19.83
N LYS A 98 7.86 -7.94 -19.93
CA LYS A 98 8.88 -6.96 -20.30
C LYS A 98 9.51 -6.26 -19.10
N ALA A 99 9.11 -6.60 -17.87
CA ALA A 99 9.56 -5.90 -16.67
C ALA A 99 11.09 -5.78 -16.59
N ASP A 100 11.82 -6.86 -16.85
CA ASP A 100 13.29 -6.86 -16.79
C ASP A 100 13.94 -5.91 -17.80
N GLU A 101 13.42 -5.85 -19.03
CA GLU A 101 13.90 -4.95 -20.07
C GLU A 101 13.67 -3.49 -19.68
N LEU A 102 12.44 -3.18 -19.22
CA LEU A 102 12.05 -1.84 -18.79
C LEU A 102 12.90 -1.38 -17.61
N ILE A 103 13.08 -2.23 -16.60
CA ILE A 103 13.91 -1.90 -15.43
C ILE A 103 15.36 -1.64 -15.84
N ARG A 104 15.95 -2.47 -16.69
CA ARG A 104 17.33 -2.26 -17.17
C ARG A 104 17.47 -0.94 -17.92
N LYS A 105 16.52 -0.63 -18.80
CA LYS A 105 16.49 0.63 -19.53
C LYS A 105 16.44 1.84 -18.60
N GLU A 106 15.59 1.82 -17.58
CA GLU A 106 15.50 2.92 -16.61
C GLU A 106 16.78 3.04 -15.76
N ILE A 107 17.43 1.91 -15.41
CA ILE A 107 18.74 1.93 -14.72
C ILE A 107 19.82 2.55 -15.59
N GLU A 108 19.88 2.23 -16.88
CA GLU A 108 20.84 2.81 -17.82
C GLU A 108 20.63 4.32 -18.03
N GLN A 109 19.36 4.76 -17.95
CA GLN A 109 18.98 6.16 -18.09
C GLN A 109 19.03 6.94 -16.77
N ASP A 110 19.24 6.26 -15.64
CA ASP A 110 19.27 6.89 -14.33
C ASP A 110 20.45 7.85 -14.22
N ASN A 111 20.11 9.11 -13.97
CA ASN A 111 21.07 10.19 -13.72
C ASN A 111 21.07 10.62 -12.25
N SER A 112 20.61 9.78 -11.32
CA SER A 112 20.63 10.09 -9.88
C SER A 112 21.99 10.61 -9.38
N SER A 113 23.09 10.16 -9.98
CA SER A 113 24.44 10.67 -9.70
C SER A 113 24.58 12.20 -9.87
N THR A 114 23.85 12.84 -10.79
CA THR A 114 23.82 14.31 -10.91
C THR A 114 23.01 14.95 -9.79
N TRP A 115 21.90 14.34 -9.38
CA TRP A 115 21.12 14.79 -8.22
C TRP A 115 21.95 14.75 -6.93
N PHE A 116 22.77 13.71 -6.74
CA PHE A 116 23.66 13.60 -5.57
C PHE A 116 24.79 14.64 -5.57
N LYS A 117 25.27 15.07 -6.74
CA LYS A 117 26.30 16.13 -6.85
C LYS A 117 25.78 17.50 -6.43
N ASP A 118 24.51 17.79 -6.70
CA ASP A 118 23.87 19.06 -6.35
C ASP A 118 23.41 19.15 -4.88
N GLY A 119 23.60 18.05 -4.12
CA GLY A 119 23.23 17.92 -2.71
C GLY A 119 21.73 17.84 -2.50
N LYS A 120 21.30 17.32 -1.34
CA LYS A 120 19.89 17.40 -0.92
C LYS A 120 19.52 18.88 -0.83
N LYS A 121 18.68 19.38 -1.76
CA LYS A 121 17.96 20.63 -1.54
C LYS A 121 17.19 20.47 -0.23
N LYS A 122 17.49 21.32 0.75
CA LYS A 122 16.68 21.39 1.98
C LYS A 122 15.25 21.68 1.55
N VAL A 123 14.35 20.75 1.84
CA VAL A 123 12.90 20.97 1.79
C VAL A 123 12.51 21.71 3.06
#